data_AF-R7TA77-F1
#
_entry.id   AF-R7TA77-F1
#
_cell.length_a   1.000
_cell.length_b   1.000
_cell.length_c   1.000
_cell.angle_alpha   90.00
_cell.angle_beta   90.00
_cell.angle_gamma   90.00
#
_symmetry.space_group_name_H-M   'P 1'
#
loop_
_entity.id
_entity.type
_entity.pdbx_description
1 polymer ?
#
loop_
_entity_poly.entity_id
_entity_poly.type
_entity_poly.pdbx_seq_one_letter_code
_entity_poly.pdbx_strand_id
1 'polypeptide(L)'
;MFINAGCDLESPNEHGDRPLYISYGREANPVPVVNDCDDENYPNDFLYVQENVETVPLNINRTITSLRSCVCQGDCSSLHCVCGHSSIRCWYTKEGLLKDDFNYTDPPLLFECNKACHCWASCQNRVVQLGINVRLQVFRTIGRGWGCRTLQNVKKGSFVCEYVGELISDAEAESREDDSYLFDLDNKDVDTFCVDARKYGNVARFINHLCYPNLVPVKVFIEHQDLRFPRICFFASRDIVAGEELGFDYGDKFWVIKWKEFTCCCRSDFCRYSTDKIQDTINDYNRRMADEEAGRADL
;
A
#
# COMPACT_ATOMS: atom_id res chain seq x y z
N MET A 1 -18.31 -18.45 26.20
CA MET A 1 -19.65 -17.88 26.00
C MET A 1 -19.50 -16.79 24.95
N PHE A 2 -19.60 -17.17 23.67
CA PHE A 2 -19.47 -16.24 22.56
C PHE A 2 -20.77 -15.45 22.49
N ILE A 3 -20.70 -14.15 22.78
CA ILE A 3 -21.82 -13.25 22.51
C ILE A 3 -21.84 -13.09 21.00
N ASN A 4 -22.73 -13.86 20.37
CA ASN A 4 -23.12 -13.70 18.99
C ASN A 4 -23.86 -12.36 18.90
N ALA A 5 -23.13 -11.26 18.73
CA ALA A 5 -23.71 -10.01 18.31
C ALA A 5 -24.04 -10.17 16.82
N GLY A 6 -25.21 -10.73 16.54
CA GLY A 6 -25.85 -10.59 15.25
C GLY A 6 -26.08 -9.09 15.04
N CYS A 7 -25.17 -8.43 14.33
CA CYS A 7 -25.54 -7.25 13.59
C CYS A 7 -26.39 -7.74 12.43
N ASP A 8 -27.64 -7.28 12.36
CA ASP A 8 -28.49 -7.41 11.19
C ASP A 8 -27.76 -6.81 9.97
N LEU A 9 -27.11 -7.67 9.18
CA LEU A 9 -26.36 -7.28 7.96
C LEU A 9 -27.22 -7.41 6.69
N GLU A 10 -28.54 -7.57 6.82
CA GLU A 10 -29.45 -7.83 5.69
C GLU A 10 -30.36 -6.65 5.34
N SER A 11 -30.24 -5.51 6.02
CA SER A 11 -31.02 -4.32 5.72
C SER A 11 -30.54 -3.68 4.41
N PRO A 12 -31.41 -3.50 3.40
CA PRO A 12 -31.08 -2.69 2.24
C PRO A 12 -30.72 -1.26 2.67
N ASN A 13 -29.83 -0.60 1.92
CA ASN A 13 -29.61 0.84 2.12
C ASN A 13 -30.89 1.65 1.78
N GLU A 14 -30.89 2.96 2.00
CA GLU A 14 -32.04 3.84 1.70
C GLU A 14 -32.50 3.79 0.23
N HIS A 15 -31.75 3.12 -0.64
CA HIS A 15 -32.01 2.92 -2.06
C HIS A 15 -32.42 1.49 -2.43
N GLY A 16 -32.53 0.57 -1.46
CA GLY A 16 -32.98 -0.80 -1.71
C GLY A 16 -31.90 -1.77 -2.19
N ASP A 17 -30.65 -1.32 -2.30
CA ASP A 17 -29.52 -2.15 -2.70
C ASP A 17 -28.94 -2.92 -1.53
N ARG A 18 -28.57 -4.18 -1.78
CA ARG A 18 -27.86 -5.02 -0.79
C ARG A 18 -26.43 -4.47 -0.61
N PRO A 19 -25.90 -4.44 0.63
CA PRO A 19 -24.51 -4.04 0.84
C PRO A 19 -23.56 -4.97 0.08
N LEU A 20 -22.80 -4.41 -0.86
CA LEU A 20 -21.75 -5.14 -1.56
C LEU A 20 -20.48 -5.16 -0.70
N TYR A 21 -19.88 -6.34 -0.54
CA TYR A 21 -18.59 -6.52 0.13
C TYR A 21 -17.54 -6.91 -0.90
N ILE A 22 -16.60 -6.01 -1.19
CA ILE A 22 -15.69 -6.16 -2.33
C ILE A 22 -14.63 -7.26 -2.13
N SER A 23 -14.35 -7.62 -0.88
CA SER A 23 -13.38 -8.67 -0.55
C SER A 23 -13.94 -10.08 -0.60
N TYR A 24 -15.25 -10.27 -0.81
CA TYR A 24 -15.92 -11.59 -0.85
C TYR A 24 -15.58 -12.51 0.35
N GLY A 25 -15.41 -11.93 1.53
CA GLY A 25 -15.10 -12.67 2.77
C GLY A 25 -13.65 -13.19 2.86
N ARG A 26 -12.76 -12.72 1.97
CA ARG A 26 -11.34 -13.10 1.98
C ARG A 26 -10.56 -12.40 3.09
N GLU A 27 -10.86 -11.11 3.34
CA GLU A 27 -10.24 -10.34 4.42
C GLU A 27 -10.86 -10.63 5.79
N ALA A 28 -10.10 -10.43 6.86
CA ALA A 28 -10.55 -10.69 8.23
C ALA A 28 -11.78 -9.86 8.64
N ASN A 29 -11.87 -8.63 8.12
CA ASN A 29 -13.05 -7.77 8.26
C ASN A 29 -13.70 -7.57 6.88
N PRO A 30 -15.05 -7.57 6.78
CA PRO A 30 -15.73 -7.22 5.54
C PRO A 30 -15.37 -5.80 5.08
N VAL A 31 -15.20 -5.62 3.77
CA VAL A 31 -14.92 -4.32 3.14
C VAL A 31 -16.17 -3.88 2.36
N PRO A 32 -17.12 -3.16 2.99
CA PRO A 32 -18.31 -2.68 2.31
C PRO A 32 -17.99 -1.65 1.22
N VAL A 33 -18.86 -1.58 0.21
CA VAL A 33 -18.87 -0.57 -0.84
C VAL A 33 -20.15 0.24 -0.72
N VAL A 34 -20.04 1.57 -0.72
CA VAL A 34 -21.20 2.47 -0.66
C VAL A 34 -21.13 3.57 -1.72
N ASN A 35 -22.26 3.90 -2.32
CA ASN A 35 -22.39 5.05 -3.21
C ASN A 35 -23.55 5.92 -2.75
N ASP A 36 -23.20 7.08 -2.18
CA ASP A 36 -24.17 8.11 -1.77
C ASP A 36 -23.98 9.41 -2.59
N CYS A 37 -23.23 9.34 -3.71
CA CYS A 37 -22.75 10.50 -4.45
C CYS A 37 -23.36 10.63 -5.86
N ASP A 38 -23.50 9.51 -6.59
CA ASP A 38 -23.99 9.48 -7.97
C ASP A 38 -24.63 8.11 -8.30
N ASP A 39 -25.10 7.95 -9.54
CA ASP A 39 -25.72 6.70 -10.03
C ASP A 39 -24.68 5.69 -10.58
N GLU A 40 -23.40 5.84 -10.25
CA GLU A 40 -22.34 4.92 -10.69
C GLU A 40 -22.54 3.53 -10.05
N ASN A 41 -22.47 2.48 -10.88
CA ASN A 41 -22.52 1.11 -10.41
C ASN A 41 -21.30 0.76 -9.54
N TYR A 42 -21.47 -0.22 -8.65
CA TYR A 42 -20.34 -0.73 -7.88
C TYR A 42 -19.24 -1.33 -8.76
N PRO A 43 -17.94 -1.17 -8.41
CA PRO A 43 -16.83 -1.69 -9.19
C PRO A 43 -16.93 -3.21 -9.35
N ASN A 44 -16.89 -3.68 -10.60
CA ASN A 44 -17.01 -5.11 -10.94
C ASN A 44 -16.08 -5.57 -12.06
N ASP A 45 -15.17 -4.70 -12.51
CA ASP A 45 -14.29 -4.92 -13.67
C ASP A 45 -12.87 -5.39 -13.29
N PHE A 46 -12.72 -5.95 -12.08
CA PHE A 46 -11.46 -6.50 -11.54
C PHE A 46 -11.73 -7.71 -10.63
N LEU A 47 -10.68 -8.50 -10.38
CA LEU A 47 -10.69 -9.62 -9.45
C LEU A 47 -10.02 -9.23 -8.12
N TYR A 48 -10.74 -9.41 -7.01
CA TYR A 48 -10.18 -9.21 -5.67
C TYR A 48 -9.23 -10.35 -5.29
N VAL A 49 -7.95 -10.01 -5.03
CA VAL A 49 -6.91 -10.93 -4.58
C VAL A 49 -6.25 -10.40 -3.30
N GLN A 50 -5.74 -11.28 -2.43
CA GLN A 50 -5.12 -10.89 -1.14
C GLN A 50 -3.60 -10.84 -1.18
N GLU A 51 -3.01 -11.45 -2.20
CA GLU A 51 -1.57 -11.54 -2.42
C GLU A 51 -1.27 -11.21 -3.87
N ASN A 52 -0.05 -10.73 -4.12
CA ASN A 52 0.40 -10.43 -5.47
C ASN A 52 0.32 -11.67 -6.37
N VAL A 53 -0.08 -11.49 -7.61
CA VAL A 53 -0.22 -12.56 -8.60
C VAL A 53 0.82 -12.43 -9.70
N GLU A 54 1.18 -13.58 -10.28
CA GLU A 54 2.08 -13.67 -11.43
C GLU A 54 1.27 -14.21 -12.62
N THR A 55 1.16 -13.45 -13.70
CA THR A 55 0.56 -13.91 -14.98
C THR A 55 1.62 -14.48 -15.93
N VAL A 56 2.87 -14.05 -15.75
CA VAL A 56 4.07 -14.57 -16.41
C VAL A 56 5.10 -14.90 -15.32
N PRO A 57 5.85 -16.02 -15.44
CA PRO A 57 6.84 -16.37 -14.42
C PRO A 57 7.95 -15.33 -14.27
N LEU A 58 8.13 -14.79 -13.06
CA LEU A 58 9.14 -13.76 -12.76
C LEU A 58 10.42 -14.33 -12.12
N ASN A 59 10.48 -15.65 -11.89
CA ASN A 59 11.60 -16.33 -11.24
C ASN A 59 12.00 -15.71 -9.90
N ILE A 60 11.01 -15.37 -9.06
CA ILE A 60 11.23 -14.84 -7.71
C ILE A 60 11.97 -15.90 -6.88
N ASN A 61 13.09 -15.53 -6.26
CA ASN A 61 13.85 -16.48 -5.44
C ASN A 61 13.14 -16.79 -4.12
N ARG A 62 12.38 -17.89 -4.10
CA ARG A 62 11.64 -18.39 -2.93
C ARG A 62 12.37 -19.54 -2.20
N THR A 63 13.65 -19.75 -2.49
CA THR A 63 14.45 -20.84 -1.90
C THR A 63 14.61 -20.61 -0.40
N ILE A 64 14.24 -21.59 0.43
CA ILE A 64 14.29 -21.41 1.89
C ILE A 64 15.71 -21.13 2.40
N THR A 65 16.74 -21.68 1.75
CA THR A 65 18.15 -21.50 2.13
C THR A 65 18.70 -20.12 1.77
N SER A 66 18.02 -19.34 0.92
CA SER A 66 18.39 -17.94 0.67
C SER A 66 17.80 -16.97 1.67
N LEU A 67 16.87 -17.40 2.53
CA LEU A 67 16.28 -16.55 3.56
C LEU A 67 17.30 -16.31 4.68
N ARG A 68 17.62 -15.05 4.94
CA ARG A 68 18.17 -14.64 6.24
C ARG A 68 17.09 -14.82 7.30
N SER A 69 17.41 -15.61 8.32
CA SER A 69 16.48 -15.99 9.39
C SER A 69 17.15 -15.89 10.76
N CYS A 70 16.39 -15.55 11.80
CA CYS A 70 16.90 -15.51 13.17
C CYS A 70 16.80 -16.87 13.87
N VAL A 71 17.67 -17.07 14.85
CA VAL A 71 17.66 -18.22 15.79
C VAL A 71 17.09 -17.84 17.16
N CYS A 72 16.37 -16.72 17.25
CA CYS A 72 15.78 -16.25 18.50
C CYS A 72 14.74 -17.25 19.03
N GLN A 73 14.74 -17.48 20.36
CA GLN A 73 13.78 -18.35 21.05
C GLN A 73 12.75 -17.51 21.82
N GLY A 74 12.02 -16.64 21.12
CA GLY A 74 11.05 -15.75 21.77
C GLY A 74 10.41 -14.75 20.82
N ASP A 75 10.16 -13.54 21.34
CA ASP A 75 9.37 -12.49 20.69
C ASP A 75 10.16 -11.59 19.72
N CYS A 76 11.45 -11.82 19.50
CA CYS A 76 12.30 -11.01 18.63
C CYS A 76 12.38 -9.51 18.99
N SER A 77 12.11 -9.15 20.25
CA SER A 77 12.24 -7.76 20.74
C SER A 77 13.69 -7.32 20.98
N SER A 78 14.62 -8.29 21.06
CA SER A 78 16.05 -8.05 21.27
C SER A 78 16.73 -7.40 20.06
N LEU A 79 17.73 -6.54 20.33
CA LEU A 79 18.61 -5.96 19.32
C LEU A 79 19.47 -7.00 18.57
N HIS A 80 19.56 -8.23 19.08
CA HIS A 80 20.32 -9.32 18.44
C HIS A 80 19.50 -10.11 17.40
N CYS A 81 18.22 -9.78 17.18
CA CYS A 81 17.45 -10.42 16.13
C CYS A 81 17.99 -10.04 14.74
N VAL A 82 18.51 -11.02 14.00
CA VAL A 82 19.07 -10.83 12.65
C VAL A 82 18.05 -10.23 11.67
N CYS A 83 16.77 -10.59 11.79
CA CYS A 83 15.71 -10.04 10.94
C CYS A 83 15.54 -8.54 11.22
N GLY A 84 15.41 -8.16 12.49
CA GLY A 84 15.36 -6.77 12.90
C GLY A 84 16.62 -6.00 12.47
N HIS A 85 17.80 -6.57 12.64
CA HIS A 85 19.05 -5.91 12.25
C HIS A 85 19.19 -5.71 10.72
N SER A 86 18.58 -6.59 9.91
CA SER A 86 18.50 -6.39 8.45
C SER A 86 17.70 -5.13 8.09
N SER A 87 16.85 -4.66 9.00
CA SER A 87 16.14 -3.38 8.94
C SER A 87 16.76 -2.30 9.81
N ILE A 88 18.06 -2.38 10.13
CA ILE A 88 18.77 -1.60 11.17
C ILE A 88 18.38 -2.05 12.58
N ARG A 89 17.08 -2.15 12.86
CA ARG A 89 16.48 -2.73 14.09
C ARG A 89 15.03 -3.14 13.82
N CYS A 90 14.41 -3.89 14.74
CA CYS A 90 12.96 -4.11 14.69
C CYS A 90 12.23 -2.77 14.90
N TRP A 91 11.41 -2.36 13.92
CA TRP A 91 10.69 -1.08 13.92
C TRP A 91 9.29 -1.16 14.51
N TYR A 92 8.79 -2.35 14.80
CA TYR A 92 7.49 -2.52 15.43
C TYR A 92 7.58 -2.40 16.96
N THR A 93 6.55 -1.83 17.59
CA THR A 93 6.31 -1.91 19.03
C THR A 93 5.64 -3.25 19.37
N LYS A 94 5.36 -3.51 20.66
CA LYS A 94 4.64 -4.72 21.08
C LYS A 94 3.19 -4.75 20.58
N GLU A 95 2.63 -3.58 20.31
CA GLU A 95 1.29 -3.37 19.77
C GLU A 95 1.26 -3.45 18.23
N GLY A 96 2.41 -3.71 17.58
CA GLY A 96 2.51 -3.79 16.13
C GLY A 96 2.53 -2.43 15.42
N LEU A 97 2.76 -1.33 16.14
CA LEU A 97 2.89 0.01 15.55
C LEU A 97 4.34 0.26 15.14
N LEU A 98 4.58 1.05 14.09
CA LEU A 98 5.91 1.63 13.85
C LEU A 98 6.31 2.55 15.02
N LYS A 99 7.58 2.47 15.43
CA LYS A 99 8.16 3.32 16.48
C LYS A 99 8.12 4.81 16.11
N ASP A 100 8.08 5.67 17.12
CA ASP A 100 7.93 7.12 16.95
C ASP A 100 9.06 7.78 16.13
N ASP A 101 10.28 7.25 16.25
CA ASP A 101 11.49 7.68 15.55
C ASP A 101 11.69 6.96 14.20
N PHE A 102 10.65 6.31 13.67
CA PHE A 102 10.64 5.79 12.29
C PHE A 102 10.74 6.94 11.28
N ASN A 103 11.58 6.79 10.25
CA ASN A 103 11.70 7.77 9.19
C ASN A 103 10.56 7.60 8.17
N TYR A 104 9.52 8.44 8.26
CA TYR A 104 8.40 8.41 7.33
C TYR A 104 8.70 9.07 5.98
N THR A 105 9.77 9.88 5.90
CA THR A 105 10.17 10.56 4.65
C THR A 105 10.99 9.66 3.74
N ASP A 106 11.88 8.85 4.34
CA ASP A 106 12.69 7.85 3.65
C ASP A 106 12.64 6.53 4.45
N PRO A 107 11.56 5.74 4.29
CA PRO A 107 11.34 4.52 5.06
C PRO A 107 12.42 3.46 4.77
N PRO A 108 13.03 2.84 5.80
CA PRO A 108 13.94 1.73 5.61
C PRO A 108 13.20 0.49 5.11
N LEU A 109 13.93 -0.43 4.46
CA LEU A 109 13.42 -1.76 4.12
C LEU A 109 13.13 -2.57 5.39
N LEU A 110 11.93 -3.14 5.49
CA LEU A 110 11.52 -3.99 6.61
C LEU A 110 11.66 -5.47 6.26
N PHE A 111 12.38 -6.23 7.08
CA PHE A 111 12.54 -7.68 6.97
C PHE A 111 11.82 -8.33 8.15
N GLU A 112 10.61 -8.83 7.91
CA GLU A 112 9.88 -9.55 8.93
C GLU A 112 10.51 -10.93 9.18
N CYS A 113 10.23 -11.49 10.36
CA CYS A 113 10.56 -12.89 10.61
C CYS A 113 9.74 -13.77 9.66
N ASN A 114 10.36 -14.85 9.19
CA ASN A 114 9.81 -15.73 8.17
C ASN A 114 9.77 -17.20 8.65
N LYS A 115 9.40 -18.12 7.75
CA LYS A 115 9.26 -19.55 8.06
C LYS A 115 10.57 -20.28 8.39
N ALA A 116 11.73 -19.71 8.06
CA ALA A 116 13.04 -20.26 8.43
C ALA A 116 13.52 -19.78 9.82
N CYS A 117 12.83 -18.80 10.43
CA CYS A 117 13.15 -18.33 11.77
C CYS A 117 12.73 -19.32 12.85
N HIS A 118 13.50 -19.39 13.94
CA HIS A 118 13.20 -20.24 15.11
C HIS A 118 12.25 -19.59 16.13
N CYS A 119 11.93 -18.31 15.92
CA CYS A 119 11.07 -17.55 16.83
C CYS A 119 9.62 -18.02 16.77
N TRP A 120 8.82 -17.58 17.73
CA TRP A 120 7.39 -17.89 17.75
C TRP A 120 6.65 -17.24 16.58
N ALA A 121 5.54 -17.87 16.16
CA ALA A 121 4.64 -17.30 15.16
C ALA A 121 4.01 -15.96 15.62
N SER A 122 3.99 -15.70 16.93
CA SER A 122 3.51 -14.46 17.54
C SER A 122 4.64 -13.48 17.90
N CYS A 123 5.85 -13.64 17.35
CA CYS A 123 6.95 -12.72 17.65
C CYS A 123 6.62 -11.30 17.13
N GLN A 124 7.20 -10.29 17.77
CA GLN A 124 6.95 -8.87 17.50
C GLN A 124 7.27 -8.46 16.06
N ASN A 125 8.17 -9.18 15.37
CA ASN A 125 8.59 -8.86 14.00
C ASN A 125 7.74 -9.57 12.94
N ARG A 126 6.42 -9.62 13.14
CA ARG A 126 5.41 -10.21 12.25
C ARG A 126 4.13 -9.37 12.33
N VAL A 127 4.03 -8.30 11.52
CA VAL A 127 2.87 -7.39 11.53
C VAL A 127 2.13 -7.48 10.20
N VAL A 128 2.82 -7.24 9.10
CA VAL A 128 2.22 -7.24 7.75
C VAL A 128 1.70 -8.62 7.39
N GLN A 129 2.46 -9.67 7.70
CA GLN A 129 2.06 -11.05 7.41
C GLN A 129 0.83 -11.53 8.18
N LEU A 130 0.34 -10.76 9.16
CA LEU A 130 -0.90 -11.05 9.88
C LEU A 130 -2.16 -10.54 9.15
N GLY A 131 -1.97 -9.83 8.03
CA GLY A 131 -3.06 -9.36 7.17
C GLY A 131 -3.78 -8.11 7.66
N ILE A 132 -4.79 -7.69 6.90
CA ILE A 132 -5.55 -6.46 7.16
C ILE A 132 -6.46 -6.66 8.38
N ASN A 133 -6.30 -5.80 9.39
CA ASN A 133 -7.18 -5.75 10.56
C ASN A 133 -7.94 -4.42 10.71
N VAL A 134 -7.58 -3.39 9.95
CA VAL A 134 -8.31 -2.12 9.94
C VAL A 134 -9.66 -2.32 9.24
N ARG A 135 -10.74 -1.80 9.84
CA ARG A 135 -12.06 -1.77 9.20
C ARG A 135 -12.10 -0.71 8.11
N LEU A 136 -12.10 -1.13 6.85
CA LEU A 136 -12.08 -0.27 5.68
C LEU A 136 -13.44 -0.24 4.97
N GLN A 137 -13.72 0.83 4.24
CA GLN A 137 -14.88 0.96 3.37
C GLN A 137 -14.47 1.64 2.07
N VAL A 138 -14.89 1.05 0.95
CA VAL A 138 -14.81 1.70 -0.36
C VAL A 138 -16.04 2.59 -0.51
N PHE A 139 -15.84 3.84 -0.92
CA PHE A 139 -16.93 4.80 -1.06
C PHE A 139 -16.76 5.67 -2.30
N ARG A 140 -17.88 6.11 -2.87
CA ARG A 140 -17.85 7.06 -3.99
C ARG A 140 -17.48 8.45 -3.48
N THR A 141 -16.44 9.04 -4.04
CA THR A 141 -15.98 10.39 -3.72
C THR A 141 -16.57 11.42 -4.68
N ILE A 142 -16.57 12.69 -4.25
CA ILE A 142 -16.93 13.81 -5.13
C ILE A 142 -15.74 14.14 -6.04
N GLY A 143 -15.86 13.78 -7.32
CA GLY A 143 -14.96 14.21 -8.39
C GLY A 143 -13.61 13.48 -8.48
N ARG A 144 -13.37 12.43 -7.68
CA ARG A 144 -12.15 11.58 -7.75
C ARG A 144 -12.48 10.09 -7.94
N GLY A 145 -13.72 9.77 -8.30
CA GLY A 145 -14.16 8.38 -8.47
C GLY A 145 -14.30 7.65 -7.14
N TRP A 146 -13.86 6.39 -7.10
CA TRP A 146 -13.90 5.57 -5.89
C TRP A 146 -12.73 5.90 -4.95
N GLY A 147 -12.99 5.89 -3.65
CA GLY A 147 -12.02 6.14 -2.59
C GLY A 147 -12.09 5.05 -1.52
N CYS A 148 -11.13 5.04 -0.61
CA CYS A 148 -11.12 4.17 0.57
C CYS A 148 -11.07 5.03 1.84
N ARG A 149 -11.88 4.70 2.84
CA ARG A 149 -11.85 5.33 4.18
C ARG A 149 -11.78 4.29 5.29
N THR A 150 -11.34 4.71 6.47
CA THR A 150 -11.41 3.87 7.68
C THR A 150 -12.76 4.03 8.38
N LEU A 151 -13.27 2.97 8.99
CA LEU A 151 -14.48 2.97 9.83
C LEU A 151 -14.14 3.03 11.33
N GLN A 152 -12.86 3.14 11.66
CA GLN A 152 -12.36 3.23 13.04
C GLN A 152 -11.22 4.23 13.12
N ASN A 153 -10.90 4.71 14.33
CA ASN A 153 -9.67 5.45 14.55
C ASN A 153 -8.46 4.53 14.33
N VAL A 154 -7.45 5.03 13.61
CA VAL A 154 -6.19 4.33 13.32
C VAL A 154 -5.07 5.15 13.90
N LYS A 155 -4.24 4.54 14.76
CA LYS A 155 -3.09 5.22 15.37
C LYS A 155 -1.96 5.36 14.36
N LYS A 156 -1.17 6.42 14.47
CA LYS A 156 0.11 6.56 13.77
C LYS A 156 0.95 5.28 13.92
N GLY A 157 1.57 4.86 12.82
CA GLY A 157 2.41 3.67 12.75
C GLY A 157 1.64 2.36 12.60
N SER A 158 0.30 2.36 12.59
CA SER A 158 -0.48 1.14 12.33
C SER A 158 -0.30 0.68 10.88
N PHE A 159 -0.10 -0.62 10.68
CA PHE A 159 -0.29 -1.23 9.35
C PHE A 159 -1.76 -1.13 8.94
N VAL A 160 -2.01 -0.68 7.70
CA VAL A 160 -3.36 -0.47 7.18
C VAL A 160 -3.72 -1.54 6.15
N CYS A 161 -2.95 -1.63 5.06
CA CYS A 161 -3.09 -2.65 4.03
C CYS A 161 -1.84 -2.70 3.14
N GLU A 162 -1.73 -3.75 2.33
CA GLU A 162 -0.73 -3.86 1.27
C GLU A 162 -1.29 -3.38 -0.07
N TYR A 163 -0.48 -2.78 -0.93
CA TYR A 163 -0.81 -2.57 -2.34
C TYR A 163 -0.59 -3.89 -3.10
N VAL A 164 -1.69 -4.56 -3.42
CA VAL A 164 -1.68 -5.89 -4.04
C VAL A 164 -2.15 -5.78 -5.49
N GLY A 165 -1.46 -6.49 -6.39
CA GLY A 165 -1.88 -6.66 -7.78
C GLY A 165 -1.04 -7.67 -8.57
N GLU A 166 -1.04 -7.51 -9.89
CA GLU A 166 -0.24 -8.28 -10.82
C GLU A 166 1.21 -7.76 -10.83
N LEU A 167 2.18 -8.63 -10.57
CA LEU A 167 3.60 -8.26 -10.72
C LEU A 167 3.97 -8.30 -12.20
N ILE A 168 4.46 -7.19 -12.73
CA ILE A 168 4.88 -7.04 -14.13
C ILE A 168 6.24 -6.32 -14.22
N SER A 169 6.94 -6.51 -15.33
CA SER A 169 8.14 -5.72 -15.64
C SER A 169 7.74 -4.34 -16.18
N ASP A 170 8.66 -3.38 -16.13
CA ASP A 170 8.42 -2.05 -16.71
C ASP A 170 8.12 -2.11 -18.22
N ALA A 171 8.79 -3.01 -18.95
CA ALA A 171 8.51 -3.21 -20.38
C ALA A 171 7.07 -3.69 -20.64
N GLU A 172 6.52 -4.52 -19.76
CA GLU A 172 5.11 -4.92 -19.83
C GLU A 172 4.20 -3.75 -19.45
N ALA A 173 4.54 -2.99 -18.41
CA ALA A 173 3.78 -1.82 -17.96
C ALA A 173 3.69 -0.73 -19.04
N GLU A 174 4.77 -0.46 -19.78
CA GLU A 174 4.77 0.47 -20.92
C GLU A 174 3.83 0.03 -22.06
N SER A 175 3.53 -1.25 -22.16
CA SER A 175 2.59 -1.79 -23.16
C SER A 175 1.13 -1.74 -22.72
N ARG A 176 0.85 -1.46 -21.44
CA ARG A 176 -0.52 -1.38 -20.90
C ARG A 176 -1.17 -0.06 -21.33
N GLU A 177 -2.44 -0.13 -21.74
CA GLU A 177 -3.21 1.05 -22.12
C GLU A 177 -3.67 1.89 -20.90
N ASP A 178 -3.87 1.25 -19.75
CA ASP A 178 -4.33 1.89 -18.51
C ASP A 178 -3.28 1.72 -17.41
N ASP A 179 -2.54 2.79 -17.15
CA ASP A 179 -1.46 2.93 -16.17
C ASP A 179 -1.94 3.52 -14.84
N SER A 180 -3.26 3.70 -14.66
CA SER A 180 -3.82 4.41 -13.49
C SER A 180 -3.65 3.64 -12.17
N TYR A 181 -3.29 2.37 -12.23
CA TYR A 181 -3.19 1.44 -11.10
C TYR A 181 -1.81 0.81 -10.98
N LEU A 182 -0.77 1.48 -11.49
CA LEU A 182 0.61 1.03 -11.37
C LEU A 182 1.25 1.57 -10.09
N PHE A 183 1.99 0.71 -9.40
CA PHE A 183 2.89 1.07 -8.31
C PHE A 183 4.31 0.61 -8.64
N ASP A 184 5.22 1.56 -8.87
CA ASP A 184 6.63 1.27 -9.16
C ASP A 184 7.34 0.69 -7.93
N LEU A 185 8.07 -0.42 -8.10
CA LEU A 185 8.81 -1.05 -6.99
C LEU A 185 10.18 -0.41 -6.74
N ASP A 186 10.59 0.56 -7.58
CA ASP A 186 11.83 1.35 -7.52
C ASP A 186 13.02 0.55 -6.99
N ASN A 187 13.65 -0.23 -7.86
CA ASN A 187 14.87 -0.93 -7.52
C ASN A 187 16.07 -0.25 -8.20
N LYS A 188 17.23 -0.20 -7.54
CA LYS A 188 18.45 0.42 -8.09
C LYS A 188 19.16 -0.47 -9.13
N ASP A 189 18.57 -1.61 -9.45
CA ASP A 189 19.09 -2.60 -10.38
C ASP A 189 18.57 -2.35 -11.81
N VAL A 190 19.17 -3.05 -12.78
CA VAL A 190 18.87 -2.90 -14.22
C VAL A 190 17.43 -3.31 -14.57
N ASP A 191 16.87 -4.29 -13.85
CA ASP A 191 15.50 -4.76 -14.06
C ASP A 191 14.57 -4.12 -13.03
N THR A 192 13.64 -3.30 -13.52
CA THR A 192 12.59 -2.64 -12.74
C THR A 192 11.24 -3.34 -12.95
N PHE A 193 10.45 -3.34 -11.88
CA PHE A 193 9.16 -4.03 -11.81
C PHE A 193 8.14 -3.11 -11.16
N CYS A 194 6.87 -3.40 -11.40
CA CYS A 194 5.73 -2.67 -10.88
C CYS A 194 4.61 -3.64 -10.47
N VAL A 195 3.73 -3.17 -9.60
CA VAL A 195 2.48 -3.84 -9.23
C VAL A 195 1.34 -3.18 -9.99
N ASP A 196 0.66 -3.91 -10.86
CA ASP A 196 -0.52 -3.45 -11.60
C ASP A 196 -1.80 -3.96 -10.92
N ALA A 197 -2.55 -3.04 -10.31
CA ALA A 197 -3.81 -3.36 -9.64
C ALA A 197 -5.06 -3.21 -10.54
N ARG A 198 -4.89 -3.07 -11.86
CA ARG A 198 -5.99 -2.80 -12.80
C ARG A 198 -6.97 -3.95 -12.92
N LYS A 199 -6.47 -5.17 -13.11
CA LYS A 199 -7.28 -6.40 -13.32
C LYS A 199 -7.33 -7.29 -12.10
N TYR A 200 -6.25 -7.34 -11.33
CA TYR A 200 -6.12 -8.10 -10.10
C TYR A 200 -5.69 -7.13 -9.01
N GLY A 201 -6.41 -7.01 -7.91
CA GLY A 201 -5.93 -6.19 -6.80
C GLY A 201 -6.81 -6.28 -5.57
N ASN A 202 -6.33 -5.75 -4.45
CA ASN A 202 -7.10 -5.71 -3.21
C ASN A 202 -7.77 -4.33 -3.01
N VAL A 203 -8.16 -4.02 -1.77
CA VAL A 203 -8.77 -2.73 -1.40
C VAL A 203 -7.86 -1.52 -1.69
N ALA A 204 -6.54 -1.68 -1.68
CA ALA A 204 -5.60 -0.58 -1.81
C ALA A 204 -5.65 0.12 -3.17
N ARG A 205 -6.14 -0.56 -4.22
CA ARG A 205 -6.34 0.03 -5.56
C ARG A 205 -7.32 1.21 -5.57
N PHE A 206 -8.14 1.35 -4.53
CA PHE A 206 -9.12 2.44 -4.36
C PHE A 206 -8.60 3.58 -3.47
N ILE A 207 -7.36 3.50 -2.98
CA ILE A 207 -6.78 4.56 -2.15
C ILE A 207 -6.32 5.67 -3.06
N ASN A 208 -6.93 6.85 -2.94
CA ASN A 208 -6.63 8.01 -3.76
C ASN A 208 -5.32 8.70 -3.36
N HIS A 209 -4.84 9.56 -4.27
CA HIS A 209 -3.79 10.50 -3.96
C HIS A 209 -4.22 11.57 -2.95
N LEU A 210 -3.33 11.88 -2.00
CA LEU A 210 -3.39 13.08 -1.16
C LEU A 210 -2.02 13.77 -1.12
N CYS A 211 -1.97 15.09 -1.38
CA CYS A 211 -0.74 15.87 -1.21
C CYS A 211 -0.31 16.03 0.26
N TYR A 212 -1.25 15.86 1.20
CA TYR A 212 -0.98 15.74 2.63
C TYR A 212 -1.43 14.36 3.10
N PRO A 213 -0.64 13.31 2.82
CA PRO A 213 -1.07 11.94 2.97
C PRO A 213 -1.13 11.51 4.43
N ASN A 214 -2.07 10.61 4.72
CA ASN A 214 -2.17 9.92 6.01
C ASN A 214 -1.61 8.50 5.96
N LEU A 215 -1.17 8.03 4.78
CA LEU A 215 -0.48 6.78 4.57
C LEU A 215 0.93 7.01 3.99
N VAL A 216 1.87 6.16 4.40
CA VAL A 216 3.20 6.04 3.79
C VAL A 216 3.39 4.61 3.27
N PRO A 217 3.87 4.41 2.02
CA PRO A 217 4.28 3.10 1.55
C PRO A 217 5.63 2.70 2.16
N VAL A 218 5.73 1.45 2.64
CA VAL A 218 6.96 0.88 3.20
C VAL A 218 7.23 -0.46 2.49
N LYS A 219 8.47 -0.67 2.04
CA LYS A 219 8.91 -1.90 1.39
C LYS A 219 9.17 -2.98 2.44
N VAL A 220 8.47 -4.11 2.35
CA VAL A 220 8.52 -5.20 3.33
C VAL A 220 8.84 -6.54 2.67
N PHE A 221 9.68 -7.34 3.32
CA PHE A 221 10.08 -8.68 2.90
C PHE A 221 9.66 -9.71 3.95
N ILE A 222 8.96 -10.76 3.52
CA ILE A 222 8.40 -11.80 4.40
C ILE A 222 8.78 -13.20 3.87
N GLU A 223 8.07 -13.70 2.85
CA GLU A 223 8.19 -15.09 2.39
C GLU A 223 9.45 -15.34 1.54
N HIS A 224 9.95 -14.28 0.90
CA HIS A 224 11.21 -14.22 0.18
C HIS A 224 11.93 -12.91 0.50
N GLN A 225 13.20 -12.83 0.12
CA GLN A 225 14.06 -11.65 0.31
C GLN A 225 14.72 -11.23 -1.01
N ASP A 226 14.09 -11.60 -2.14
CA ASP A 226 14.44 -11.09 -3.46
C ASP A 226 14.12 -9.60 -3.54
N LEU A 227 15.16 -8.76 -3.54
CA LEU A 227 15.04 -7.30 -3.41
C LEU A 227 14.32 -6.63 -4.58
N ARG A 228 14.18 -7.34 -5.70
CA ARG A 228 13.43 -6.88 -6.88
C ARG A 228 11.92 -6.80 -6.61
N PHE A 229 11.42 -7.56 -5.63
CA PHE A 229 9.98 -7.74 -5.39
C PHE A 229 9.59 -7.43 -3.94
N PRO A 230 9.82 -6.20 -3.43
CA PRO A 230 9.30 -5.83 -2.12
C PRO A 230 7.77 -5.85 -2.12
N ARG A 231 7.16 -6.22 -0.98
CA ARG A 231 5.73 -5.96 -0.74
C ARG A 231 5.55 -4.51 -0.33
N ILE A 232 4.62 -3.80 -0.97
CA ILE A 232 4.35 -2.38 -0.71
C ILE A 232 3.26 -2.27 0.36
N CYS A 233 3.64 -1.91 1.57
CA CYS A 233 2.75 -1.93 2.73
C CYS A 233 2.47 -0.52 3.22
N PHE A 234 1.20 -0.13 3.31
CA PHE A 234 0.81 1.17 3.83
C PHE A 234 0.73 1.17 5.35
N PHE A 235 1.42 2.13 5.94
CA PHE A 235 1.34 2.45 7.36
C PHE A 235 0.77 3.85 7.57
N ALA A 236 0.03 4.04 8.65
CA ALA A 236 -0.50 5.36 9.01
C ALA A 236 0.64 6.32 9.37
N SER A 237 0.79 7.43 8.65
CA SER A 237 1.83 8.45 8.89
C SER A 237 1.48 9.41 10.03
N ARG A 238 0.21 9.43 10.44
CA ARG A 238 -0.35 10.16 11.57
C ARG A 238 -1.57 9.42 12.12
N ASP A 239 -2.15 9.91 13.21
CA ASP A 239 -3.47 9.45 13.64
C ASP A 239 -4.52 9.79 12.58
N ILE A 240 -5.43 8.85 12.34
CA ILE A 240 -6.50 8.92 11.35
C ILE A 240 -7.82 8.69 12.08
N VAL A 241 -8.78 9.59 11.90
CA VAL A 241 -10.09 9.46 12.55
C VAL A 241 -11.04 8.57 11.75
N ALA A 242 -12.00 7.94 12.42
CA ALA A 242 -13.05 7.18 11.75
C ALA A 242 -13.80 8.07 10.72
N GLY A 243 -14.04 7.52 9.54
CA GLY A 243 -14.67 8.21 8.41
C GLY A 243 -13.71 9.00 7.50
N GLU A 244 -12.44 9.18 7.92
CA GLU A 244 -11.46 9.90 7.12
C GLU A 244 -11.01 9.08 5.90
N GLU A 245 -10.93 9.74 4.74
CA GLU A 245 -10.40 9.14 3.51
C GLU A 245 -8.90 8.85 3.67
N LEU A 246 -8.50 7.67 3.24
CA LEU A 246 -7.12 7.24 3.19
C LEU A 246 -6.48 7.72 1.89
N GLY A 247 -5.23 8.15 1.97
CA GLY A 247 -4.46 8.50 0.79
C GLY A 247 -2.96 8.60 1.03
N PHE A 248 -2.22 8.32 -0.03
CA PHE A 248 -0.77 8.41 -0.10
C PHE A 248 -0.34 9.37 -1.21
N ASP A 249 0.92 9.75 -1.21
CA ASP A 249 1.49 10.54 -2.30
C ASP A 249 1.84 9.63 -3.49
N TYR A 250 1.28 9.91 -4.67
CA TYR A 250 1.53 9.09 -5.87
C TYR A 250 2.89 9.42 -6.50
N GLY A 251 3.52 10.51 -6.04
CA GLY A 251 4.83 10.94 -6.53
C GLY A 251 4.74 11.79 -7.80
N ASP A 252 5.83 12.52 -8.06
CA ASP A 252 5.88 13.49 -9.14
C ASP A 252 5.80 12.82 -10.53
N LYS A 253 6.37 11.62 -10.69
CA LYS A 253 6.34 10.85 -11.95
C LYS A 253 4.90 10.64 -12.44
N PHE A 254 4.00 10.19 -11.55
CA PHE A 254 2.58 10.03 -11.87
C PHE A 254 1.96 11.33 -12.37
N TRP A 255 2.14 12.43 -11.63
CA TRP A 255 1.50 13.70 -11.95
C TRP A 255 2.08 14.36 -13.20
N VAL A 256 3.37 14.20 -13.48
CA VAL A 256 4.02 14.68 -14.72
C VAL A 256 3.49 13.93 -15.96
N ILE A 257 3.05 12.69 -15.80
CA ILE A 257 2.40 11.92 -16.88
C ILE A 257 0.93 12.34 -17.02
N LYS A 258 0.19 12.37 -15.90
CA LYS A 258 -1.27 12.49 -15.89
C LYS A 258 -1.85 13.90 -15.97
N TRP A 259 -1.05 14.96 -15.77
CA TRP A 259 -1.59 16.31 -15.64
C TRP A 259 -2.44 16.80 -16.82
N LYS A 260 -2.21 16.29 -18.03
CA LYS A 260 -2.98 16.65 -19.23
C LYS A 260 -4.39 16.03 -19.24
N GLU A 261 -4.56 14.91 -18.54
CA GLU A 261 -5.84 14.23 -18.39
C GLU A 261 -6.65 14.85 -17.25
N PHE A 262 -6.01 15.09 -16.11
CA PHE A 262 -6.63 15.71 -14.94
C PHE A 262 -5.59 16.27 -13.96
N THR A 263 -6.03 17.15 -13.07
CA THR A 263 -5.21 17.72 -11.99
C THR A 263 -5.72 17.27 -10.62
N CYS A 264 -4.89 17.45 -9.59
CA CYS A 264 -5.22 16.95 -8.26
C CYS A 264 -6.38 17.70 -7.62
N CYS A 265 -7.36 16.94 -7.14
CA CYS A 265 -8.53 17.42 -6.41
C CYS A 265 -8.51 17.01 -4.92
N CYS A 266 -7.33 16.86 -4.29
CA CYS A 266 -7.23 16.47 -2.88
C CYS A 266 -7.72 17.54 -1.88
N ARG A 267 -7.96 18.78 -2.35
CA ARG A 267 -8.46 19.94 -1.57
C ARG A 267 -7.57 20.41 -0.41
N SER A 268 -6.34 19.93 -0.34
CA SER A 268 -5.35 20.44 0.61
C SER A 268 -4.90 21.86 0.22
N ASP A 269 -4.77 22.77 1.18
CA ASP A 269 -4.17 24.09 0.97
C ASP A 269 -2.70 23.97 0.50
N PHE A 270 -2.05 22.86 0.87
CA PHE A 270 -0.69 22.49 0.47
C PHE A 270 -0.66 21.60 -0.77
N CYS A 271 -1.73 21.55 -1.57
CA CYS A 271 -1.75 20.79 -2.82
C CYS A 271 -0.57 21.23 -3.72
N ARG A 272 0.12 20.27 -4.34
CA ARG A 272 1.23 20.50 -5.27
C ARG A 272 0.82 20.35 -6.74
N TYR A 273 -0.25 19.60 -6.99
CA TYR A 273 -0.63 19.14 -8.33
C TYR A 273 -1.99 19.68 -8.80
N SER A 274 -2.52 20.73 -8.15
CA SER A 274 -3.73 21.42 -8.61
C SER A 274 -3.48 22.13 -9.93
N THR A 275 -4.55 22.49 -10.64
CA THR A 275 -4.47 23.24 -11.91
C THR A 275 -3.55 24.45 -11.84
N ASP A 276 -3.59 25.19 -10.73
CA ASP A 276 -2.79 26.42 -10.57
C ASP A 276 -1.31 26.16 -10.22
N LYS A 277 -0.95 24.95 -9.80
CA LYS A 277 0.40 24.61 -9.26
C LYS A 277 1.13 23.54 -10.05
N ILE A 278 0.43 22.81 -10.92
CA ILE A 278 0.99 21.65 -11.62
C ILE A 278 2.18 22.03 -12.52
N GLN A 279 2.15 23.22 -13.13
CA GLN A 279 3.25 23.67 -13.99
C GLN A 279 4.54 23.93 -13.21
N ASP A 280 4.44 24.45 -11.98
CA ASP A 280 5.60 24.64 -11.10
C ASP A 280 6.22 23.30 -10.75
N THR A 281 5.39 22.31 -10.40
CA THR A 281 5.84 20.95 -10.11
C THR A 281 6.53 20.28 -11.31
N ILE A 282 5.99 20.44 -12.52
CA ILE A 282 6.61 19.92 -13.75
C ILE A 282 7.97 20.57 -13.97
N ASN A 283 8.08 21.89 -13.80
CA ASN A 283 9.33 22.62 -13.99
C ASN A 283 10.40 22.16 -13.00
N ASP A 284 10.02 21.95 -11.74
CA ASP A 284 10.94 21.47 -10.69
C ASP A 284 11.32 20.00 -10.87
N TYR A 285 10.41 19.16 -11.36
CA TYR A 285 10.73 17.78 -11.74
C TYR A 285 11.75 17.72 -12.87
N ASN A 286 11.50 18.43 -13.97
CA ASN A 286 12.40 18.45 -15.14
C ASN A 286 13.80 18.97 -14.78
N ARG A 287 13.88 19.97 -13.89
CA ARG A 287 15.17 20.48 -13.40
C ARG A 287 15.96 19.41 -12.65
N ARG A 288 15.32 18.70 -11.71
CA ARG A 288 15.97 17.60 -10.96
C ARG A 288 16.43 16.47 -11.88
N MET A 289 15.62 16.08 -12.87
CA MET A 289 16.00 15.05 -13.83
C MET A 289 17.23 15.48 -14.66
N ALA A 290 17.28 16.73 -15.11
CA ALA A 290 18.44 17.26 -15.83
C ALA A 290 19.71 17.30 -14.96
N ASP A 291 19.59 17.66 -13.68
CA ASP A 291 20.71 17.66 -12.72
C ASP A 291 21.23 16.23 -12.46
N GLU A 292 20.34 15.24 -12.37
CA GLU A 292 20.71 13.82 -12.22
C GLU A 292 21.40 13.26 -13.46
N GLU A 293 20.93 13.60 -14.66
CA GLU A 293 21.57 13.22 -15.92
C GLU A 293 22.97 13.85 -16.04
N ALA A 294 23.12 15.12 -15.70
CA ALA A 294 24.41 15.80 -15.71
C ALA A 294 25.40 15.19 -14.70
N GLY A 295 24.94 14.88 -13.48
CA GLY A 295 25.77 14.24 -12.45
C GLY A 295 26.21 12.81 -12.79
N ARG A 296 25.45 12.08 -13.63
CA ARG A 296 25.85 10.77 -14.15
C ARG A 296 26.85 10.86 -15.30
N ALA A 297 26.86 11.96 -16.06
CA ALA A 297 27.81 12.18 -17.15
C ALA A 297 29.22 12.58 -16.67
N ASP A 298 29.33 13.07 -15.44
CA ASP A 298 30.59 13.48 -14.79
C ASP A 298 31.28 12.35 -13.97
N LEU A 299 30.75 11.12 -13.98
CA LEU A 299 31.28 9.92 -13.33
C LEU A 299 31.83 8.90 -14.35
#